data_AF-A0A9E5AKP1-F1
#
_entry.id   AF-A0A9E5AKP1-F1
#
_cell.length_a   1.000
_cell.length_b   1.000
_cell.length_c   1.000
_cell.angle_alpha   90.00
_cell.angle_beta   90.00
_cell.angle_gamma   90.00
#
_symmetry.space_group_name_H-M   'P 1'
#
loop_
_entity.id
_entity.type
_entity.pdbx_description
1 polymer ?
#
loop_
_entity_poly.entity_id
_entity_poly.type
_entity_poly.pdbx_seq_one_letter_code
_entity_poly.pdbx_strand_id
1 'polypeptide(L)'
;MFVNQATAVGALVTGAASSLQLSESVVAATKDDGTDKGYGVHAVKGAKLVMSDVRVDGNRVVGVGAVGANTSVDLLRVHVGATSIGNFSKTMFGNGLYADDGAQVSASGLRIVGNTSHGVFANKPSTLMNLRGIILAGTQATPDGVGGKGVQAQLGATIRLTAARISANHTDGVFTIDSSTLIDIHGGVIDGTLPQPSDNKFGHGAGSNYGAKRNLRAVRISGNVEAGVHSGQNGQVDASGVLVDATSSSAANGTQGVGIAIEFASSLKLVAARLSGNRFAGLRVMHAGSKVKLRDVLVDGTLGRGLDGAFGVGILAALGPKVHLNGVRLSANHVCGAFATGTGTVIDGSGLLIDSTTVTAGALMLTSVFSVDGPDVRLTGARIVNNPSGGIYAVGPNASRLTVHGLDFIGKPSDFGPFDVGVQVDGGVARVEVVGSRIRHAQSAAASFGDSVGALRDSVIIDTLEGEHIMYDNELNPIGKSVKLSDGIVVGLWAQVEVANTVIFGQARAGVLAKGGQATLKSTLIGGGYLGTALVGSGKLIESGLLFFDNQSNHSRDNGLYVPKAPSPVPPQL
;
A
#
# COMPACT_ATOMS: atom_id res chain seq x y z
N MET A 1 7.92 -48.17 15.14
CA MET A 1 6.69 -48.39 15.94
C MET A 1 5.47 -48.08 15.07
N PHE A 2 4.39 -48.86 15.18
CA PHE A 2 3.11 -48.56 14.52
C PHE A 2 2.00 -48.47 15.56
N VAL A 3 1.43 -47.29 15.75
CA VAL A 3 0.26 -47.05 16.61
C VAL A 3 -0.90 -46.62 15.73
N ASN A 4 -2.03 -47.31 15.83
CA ASN A 4 -3.22 -47.01 15.06
C ASN A 4 -4.45 -47.09 15.96
N GLN A 5 -5.38 -46.15 15.79
CA GLN A 5 -6.66 -46.12 16.50
C GLN A 5 -6.55 -46.09 18.04
N ALA A 6 -5.53 -45.43 18.59
CA ALA A 6 -5.48 -45.15 20.02
C ALA A 6 -6.74 -44.35 20.42
N THR A 7 -7.30 -44.61 21.60
CA THR A 7 -8.58 -43.99 22.01
C THR A 7 -8.44 -42.56 22.51
N ALA A 8 -7.23 -42.14 22.90
CA ALA A 8 -7.01 -40.85 23.54
C ALA A 8 -5.69 -40.19 23.11
N VAL A 9 -4.57 -40.91 23.26
CA VAL A 9 -3.24 -40.42 22.87
C VAL A 9 -2.47 -41.56 22.22
N GLY A 10 -1.92 -41.33 21.02
CA GLY A 10 -1.11 -42.33 20.32
C GLY A 10 0.22 -42.63 21.02
N ALA A 11 0.96 -41.58 21.40
CA ALA A 11 2.14 -41.68 22.24
C ALA A 11 2.25 -40.49 23.19
N LEU A 12 2.49 -40.76 24.48
CA LEU A 12 2.54 -39.75 25.55
C LEU A 12 3.86 -39.85 26.30
N VAL A 13 4.51 -38.71 26.52
CA VAL A 13 5.61 -38.57 27.47
C VAL A 13 5.29 -37.44 28.46
N THR A 14 5.43 -37.71 29.75
CA THR A 14 5.03 -36.79 30.82
C THR A 14 6.07 -36.75 31.95
N GLY A 15 6.36 -35.55 32.45
CA GLY A 15 7.25 -35.32 33.58
C GLY A 15 8.69 -34.94 33.19
N ALA A 16 9.31 -34.10 34.01
CA ALA A 16 10.59 -33.44 33.72
C ALA A 16 11.80 -34.37 33.49
N ALA A 17 11.75 -35.59 34.03
CA ALA A 17 12.80 -36.59 33.87
C ALA A 17 12.48 -37.63 32.77
N SER A 18 11.36 -37.46 32.08
CA SER A 18 10.88 -38.42 31.09
C SER A 18 11.31 -38.01 29.69
N SER A 19 11.76 -38.99 28.91
CA SER A 19 12.03 -38.81 27.49
C SER A 19 11.39 -39.91 26.66
N LEU A 20 10.98 -39.55 25.44
CA LEU A 20 10.51 -40.49 24.43
C LEU A 20 11.25 -40.20 23.12
N GLN A 21 11.79 -41.25 22.51
CA GLN A 21 12.39 -41.19 21.20
C GLN A 21 11.59 -42.07 20.24
N LEU A 22 11.18 -41.48 19.11
CA LEU A 22 10.50 -42.19 18.03
C LEU A 22 11.32 -42.03 16.74
N SER A 23 11.68 -43.14 16.13
CA SER A 23 12.35 -43.19 14.84
C SER A 23 11.57 -44.10 13.89
N GLU A 24 11.46 -43.73 12.62
CA GLU A 24 10.90 -44.57 11.55
C GLU A 24 9.54 -45.19 11.95
N SER A 25 8.66 -44.33 12.45
CA SER A 25 7.43 -44.75 13.13
C SER A 25 6.20 -44.11 12.51
N VAL A 26 5.04 -44.72 12.76
CA VAL A 26 3.74 -44.20 12.33
C VAL A 26 2.80 -44.15 13.54
N VAL A 27 2.17 -43.00 13.74
CA VAL A 27 1.11 -42.79 14.74
C VAL A 27 -0.11 -42.22 14.04
N ALA A 28 -1.17 -43.01 13.92
CA ALA A 28 -2.30 -42.67 13.08
C ALA A 28 -3.67 -42.89 13.74
N ALA A 29 -4.65 -42.13 13.24
CA ALA A 29 -6.07 -42.30 13.55
C ALA A 29 -6.41 -42.31 15.04
N THR A 30 -5.68 -41.55 15.87
CA THR A 30 -6.01 -41.39 17.29
C THR A 30 -7.40 -40.76 17.40
N LYS A 31 -8.31 -41.46 18.09
CA LYS A 31 -9.71 -41.07 18.30
C LYS A 31 -9.80 -40.09 19.46
N ASP A 32 -10.96 -39.44 19.53
CA ASP A 32 -11.35 -38.62 20.67
C ASP A 32 -12.23 -39.45 21.61
N ASP A 33 -11.81 -39.61 22.86
CA ASP A 33 -12.56 -40.34 23.90
C ASP A 33 -13.62 -39.46 24.59
N GLY A 34 -13.76 -38.20 24.18
CA GLY A 34 -14.67 -37.23 24.79
C GLY A 34 -14.10 -36.58 26.06
N THR A 35 -12.82 -36.79 26.38
CA THR A 35 -12.14 -36.20 27.55
C THR A 35 -11.04 -35.20 27.17
N ASP A 36 -11.20 -34.49 26.05
CA ASP A 36 -10.20 -33.57 25.48
C ASP A 36 -8.91 -34.24 25.03
N LYS A 37 -9.00 -35.49 24.54
CA LYS A 37 -7.81 -36.25 24.11
C LYS A 37 -8.04 -36.80 22.72
N GLY A 38 -7.24 -36.36 21.75
CA GLY A 38 -7.12 -36.99 20.43
C GLY A 38 -5.68 -37.01 19.92
N TYR A 39 -4.72 -36.69 20.78
CA TYR A 39 -3.36 -36.36 20.40
C TYR A 39 -2.65 -37.52 19.69
N GLY A 40 -2.04 -37.26 18.54
CA GLY A 40 -1.13 -38.22 17.92
C GLY A 40 0.07 -38.49 18.84
N VAL A 41 0.95 -37.50 19.00
CA VAL A 41 2.11 -37.58 19.90
C VAL A 41 2.14 -36.35 20.80
N HIS A 42 2.29 -36.53 22.12
CA HIS A 42 2.20 -35.44 23.08
C HIS A 42 3.31 -35.50 24.13
N ALA A 43 4.03 -34.40 24.31
CA ALA A 43 4.95 -34.18 25.41
C ALA A 43 4.39 -33.15 26.38
N VAL A 44 4.40 -33.43 27.69
CA VAL A 44 3.86 -32.53 28.72
C VAL A 44 4.71 -32.49 29.99
N LYS A 45 4.55 -31.42 30.79
CA LYS A 45 5.09 -31.30 32.15
C LYS A 45 6.61 -31.44 32.23
N GLY A 46 7.34 -30.76 31.36
CA GLY A 46 8.80 -30.77 31.33
C GLY A 46 9.41 -31.93 30.56
N ALA A 47 8.60 -32.78 29.92
CA ALA A 47 9.10 -33.95 29.20
C ALA A 47 9.88 -33.58 27.94
N LYS A 48 10.75 -34.51 27.51
CA LYS A 48 11.48 -34.43 26.25
C LYS A 48 10.95 -35.42 25.21
N LEU A 49 10.70 -34.95 23.99
CA LEU A 49 10.32 -35.79 22.86
C LEU A 49 11.28 -35.57 21.70
N VAL A 50 11.81 -36.65 21.14
CA VAL A 50 12.67 -36.62 19.94
C VAL A 50 12.05 -37.51 18.87
N MET A 51 11.82 -36.95 17.68
CA MET A 51 11.22 -37.68 16.55
C MET A 51 12.07 -37.54 15.29
N SER A 52 12.41 -38.65 14.64
CA SER A 52 13.10 -38.65 13.35
C SER A 52 12.41 -39.58 12.35
N ASP A 53 12.07 -39.07 11.17
CA ASP A 53 11.44 -39.86 10.09
C ASP A 53 10.12 -40.52 10.53
N VAL A 54 9.28 -39.73 11.23
CA VAL A 54 8.00 -40.19 11.78
C VAL A 54 6.83 -39.63 10.97
N ARG A 55 5.78 -40.42 10.80
CA ARG A 55 4.49 -40.01 10.24
C ARG A 55 3.42 -39.96 11.33
N VAL A 56 2.77 -38.81 11.49
CA VAL A 56 1.66 -38.60 12.41
C VAL A 56 0.44 -38.14 11.60
N ASP A 57 -0.58 -38.99 11.45
CA ASP A 57 -1.60 -38.76 10.40
C ASP A 57 -3.03 -39.12 10.84
N GLY A 58 -4.01 -38.33 10.41
CA GLY A 58 -5.44 -38.61 10.66
C GLY A 58 -5.84 -38.59 12.14
N ASN A 59 -5.07 -37.92 13.01
CA ASN A 59 -5.36 -37.85 14.44
C ASN A 59 -6.42 -36.76 14.72
N ARG A 60 -7.15 -36.87 15.83
CA ARG A 60 -8.11 -35.83 16.25
C ARG A 60 -7.42 -34.77 17.11
N VAL A 61 -7.90 -33.53 17.08
CA VAL A 61 -7.40 -32.41 17.90
C VAL A 61 -5.95 -32.02 17.58
N VAL A 62 -4.93 -32.81 17.91
CA VAL A 62 -3.53 -32.43 17.67
C VAL A 62 -2.73 -33.57 17.05
N GLY A 63 -1.94 -33.26 16.03
CA GLY A 63 -0.95 -34.17 15.49
C GLY A 63 0.22 -34.35 16.48
N VAL A 64 1.04 -33.30 16.63
CA VAL A 64 2.15 -33.27 17.59
C VAL A 64 1.98 -32.11 18.55
N GLY A 65 1.98 -32.39 19.87
CA GLY A 65 1.77 -31.40 20.92
C GLY A 65 2.94 -31.30 21.90
N ALA A 66 3.21 -30.08 22.36
CA ALA A 66 4.16 -29.77 23.44
C ALA A 66 3.51 -28.79 24.43
N VAL A 67 3.35 -29.17 25.70
CA VAL A 67 2.67 -28.29 26.67
C VAL A 67 3.44 -28.18 27.98
N GLY A 68 3.55 -26.94 28.47
CA GLY A 68 4.09 -26.62 29.79
C GLY A 68 5.57 -26.26 29.76
N ALA A 69 5.98 -25.52 30.78
CA ALA A 69 7.34 -25.04 30.93
C ALA A 69 8.34 -26.20 30.95
N ASN A 70 9.51 -25.97 30.34
CA ASN A 70 10.60 -26.94 30.20
C ASN A 70 10.28 -28.16 29.32
N THR A 71 9.08 -28.28 28.76
CA THR A 71 8.78 -29.31 27.77
C THR A 71 9.53 -29.00 26.48
N SER A 72 10.24 -29.99 25.93
CA SER A 72 11.02 -29.84 24.69
C SER A 72 10.65 -30.90 23.66
N VAL A 73 10.51 -30.48 22.40
CA VAL A 73 10.22 -31.37 21.27
C VAL A 73 11.18 -31.09 20.12
N ASP A 74 11.95 -32.10 19.72
CA ASP A 74 12.88 -32.05 18.59
C ASP A 74 12.37 -32.92 17.45
N LEU A 75 12.11 -32.33 16.27
CA LEU A 75 11.54 -33.01 15.11
C LEU A 75 12.47 -32.94 13.89
N LEU A 76 12.78 -34.09 13.31
CA LEU A 76 13.57 -34.20 12.08
C LEU A 76 12.81 -35.00 11.02
N ARG A 77 12.50 -34.37 9.88
CA ARG A 77 11.80 -35.01 8.75
C ARG A 77 10.50 -35.70 9.15
N VAL A 78 9.67 -34.99 9.92
CA VAL A 78 8.37 -35.50 10.40
C VAL A 78 7.25 -35.02 9.47
N HIS A 79 6.33 -35.94 9.15
CA HIS A 79 5.07 -35.63 8.47
C HIS A 79 3.94 -35.53 9.49
N VAL A 80 3.16 -34.45 9.44
CA VAL A 80 1.95 -34.28 10.24
C VAL A 80 0.78 -33.94 9.32
N GLY A 81 -0.22 -34.81 9.27
CA GLY A 81 -1.28 -34.73 8.28
C GLY A 81 -2.68 -34.97 8.81
N ALA A 82 -3.65 -34.40 8.09
CA ALA A 82 -5.07 -34.72 8.21
C ALA A 82 -5.63 -34.67 9.64
N THR A 83 -5.15 -33.74 10.47
CA THR A 83 -5.71 -33.60 11.82
C THR A 83 -7.10 -32.99 11.75
N SER A 84 -8.07 -33.64 12.38
CA SER A 84 -9.48 -33.19 12.40
C SER A 84 -9.83 -32.54 13.74
N ILE A 85 -10.94 -31.81 13.78
CA ILE A 85 -11.51 -31.36 15.06
C ILE A 85 -11.92 -32.55 15.95
N GLY A 86 -11.86 -32.34 17.26
CA GLY A 86 -12.44 -33.26 18.25
C GLY A 86 -13.96 -33.08 18.35
N ASN A 87 -14.61 -33.99 19.07
CA ASN A 87 -16.03 -33.89 19.38
C ASN A 87 -16.31 -32.93 20.55
N PHE A 88 -15.28 -32.54 21.30
CA PHE A 88 -15.45 -31.86 22.58
C PHE A 88 -15.04 -30.38 22.54
N SER A 89 -15.97 -29.51 22.95
CA SER A 89 -15.84 -28.05 23.13
C SER A 89 -15.55 -27.17 21.89
N LYS A 90 -15.91 -25.88 22.01
CA LYS A 90 -15.60 -24.81 21.05
C LYS A 90 -14.10 -24.45 20.98
N THR A 91 -13.26 -25.04 21.82
CA THR A 91 -11.85 -24.66 21.98
C THR A 91 -10.87 -25.67 21.41
N MET A 92 -11.34 -26.84 20.95
CA MET A 92 -10.47 -27.86 20.38
C MET A 92 -10.39 -27.75 18.86
N PHE A 93 -9.23 -27.30 18.41
CA PHE A 93 -8.87 -27.12 17.01
C PHE A 93 -8.10 -28.34 16.51
N GLY A 94 -8.26 -28.71 15.23
CA GLY A 94 -7.53 -29.83 14.59
C GLY A 94 -6.09 -29.46 14.20
N ASN A 95 -5.27 -29.04 15.15
CA ASN A 95 -3.93 -28.51 14.90
C ASN A 95 -2.93 -29.58 14.40
N GLY A 96 -2.12 -29.23 13.40
CA GLY A 96 -0.99 -30.08 12.99
C GLY A 96 0.08 -30.13 14.09
N LEU A 97 0.79 -29.02 14.29
CA LEU A 97 1.80 -28.84 15.33
C LEU A 97 1.35 -27.80 16.36
N TYR A 98 1.41 -28.16 17.64
CA TYR A 98 0.92 -27.33 18.74
C TYR A 98 1.97 -27.19 19.84
N ALA A 99 2.19 -25.95 20.31
CA ALA A 99 2.92 -25.68 21.54
C ALA A 99 2.21 -24.64 22.41
N ASP A 100 2.25 -24.85 23.72
CA ASP A 100 1.61 -23.97 24.69
C ASP A 100 2.41 -23.87 25.99
N ASP A 101 2.15 -22.79 26.73
CA ASP A 101 2.52 -22.62 28.13
C ASP A 101 4.02 -22.79 28.42
N GLY A 102 4.88 -22.16 27.60
CA GLY A 102 6.34 -22.17 27.80
C GLY A 102 7.07 -23.36 27.17
N ALA A 103 6.37 -24.17 26.38
CA ALA A 103 6.99 -25.28 25.66
C ALA A 103 7.93 -24.80 24.54
N GLN A 104 8.97 -25.59 24.26
CA GLN A 104 9.95 -25.33 23.22
C GLN A 104 9.89 -26.42 22.13
N VAL A 105 9.80 -26.00 20.88
CA VAL A 105 9.81 -26.91 19.73
C VAL A 105 10.91 -26.51 18.76
N SER A 106 11.76 -27.46 18.38
CA SER A 106 12.75 -27.31 17.32
C SER A 106 12.43 -28.31 16.20
N ALA A 107 12.36 -27.84 14.96
CA ALA A 107 12.03 -28.73 13.86
C ALA A 107 12.76 -28.41 12.56
N SER A 108 13.13 -29.45 11.81
CA SER A 108 13.75 -29.36 10.50
C SER A 108 13.15 -30.34 9.50
N GLY A 109 12.79 -29.85 8.31
CA GLY A 109 12.25 -30.67 7.23
C GLY A 109 10.82 -31.17 7.49
N LEU A 110 9.97 -30.36 8.13
CA LEU A 110 8.58 -30.75 8.41
C LEU A 110 7.69 -30.67 7.18
N ARG A 111 6.73 -31.60 7.09
CA ARG A 111 5.62 -31.52 6.14
C ARG A 111 4.29 -31.57 6.88
N ILE A 112 3.56 -30.44 6.89
CA ILE A 112 2.32 -30.24 7.62
C ILE A 112 1.19 -30.01 6.61
N VAL A 113 0.28 -30.98 6.41
CA VAL A 113 -0.65 -30.94 5.27
C VAL A 113 -2.08 -31.33 5.65
N GLY A 114 -3.07 -30.56 5.17
CA GLY A 114 -4.48 -30.97 5.23
C GLY A 114 -5.07 -30.99 6.65
N ASN A 115 -4.47 -30.24 7.58
CA ASN A 115 -4.93 -30.14 8.97
C ASN A 115 -6.13 -29.18 9.07
N THR A 116 -6.95 -29.29 10.11
CA THR A 116 -8.15 -28.45 10.29
C THR A 116 -7.89 -27.35 11.32
N SER A 117 -8.36 -26.12 11.09
CA SER A 117 -8.15 -24.95 11.95
C SER A 117 -6.73 -24.35 11.90
N HIS A 118 -5.67 -25.08 12.27
CA HIS A 118 -4.29 -24.57 12.21
C HIS A 118 -3.28 -25.62 11.71
N GLY A 119 -2.34 -25.20 10.88
CA GLY A 119 -1.18 -26.02 10.55
C GLY A 119 -0.16 -26.02 11.70
N VAL A 120 0.27 -24.84 12.13
CA VAL A 120 1.17 -24.61 13.28
C VAL A 120 0.54 -23.59 14.22
N PHE A 121 0.50 -23.90 15.52
CA PHE A 121 -0.09 -23.03 16.52
C PHE A 121 0.77 -22.95 17.79
N ALA A 122 1.22 -21.75 18.14
CA ALA A 122 1.95 -21.45 19.37
C ALA A 122 1.16 -20.46 20.24
N ASN A 123 1.04 -20.77 21.53
CA ASN A 123 0.18 -20.04 22.44
C ASN A 123 0.88 -19.74 23.78
N LYS A 124 0.49 -18.62 24.42
CA LYS A 124 0.98 -18.11 25.70
C LYS A 124 2.46 -17.67 25.73
N PRO A 125 2.87 -16.88 26.75
CA PRO A 125 4.23 -16.40 26.87
C PRO A 125 5.26 -17.52 27.02
N SER A 126 6.50 -17.23 26.64
CA SER A 126 7.65 -18.15 26.73
C SER A 126 7.58 -19.39 25.82
N THR A 127 6.45 -19.64 25.15
CA THR A 127 6.35 -20.66 24.11
C THR A 127 7.19 -20.25 22.91
N LEU A 128 8.10 -21.12 22.49
CA LEU A 128 9.03 -20.86 21.38
C LEU A 128 9.04 -22.03 20.40
N MET A 129 8.78 -21.73 19.12
CA MET A 129 8.99 -22.67 18.03
C MET A 129 10.08 -22.17 17.08
N ASN A 130 11.11 -22.98 16.82
CA ASN A 130 12.12 -22.72 15.79
C ASN A 130 11.96 -23.77 14.68
N LEU A 131 11.45 -23.36 13.52
CA LEU A 131 11.09 -24.25 12.41
C LEU A 131 11.90 -23.91 11.15
N ARG A 132 12.57 -24.91 10.57
CA ARG A 132 13.42 -24.76 9.39
C ARG A 132 13.01 -25.69 8.25
N GLY A 133 12.95 -25.18 7.03
CA GLY A 133 12.70 -25.99 5.84
C GLY A 133 11.33 -26.68 5.89
N ILE A 134 10.29 -25.94 6.26
CA ILE A 134 8.94 -26.51 6.41
C ILE A 134 8.10 -26.32 5.15
N ILE A 135 7.27 -27.33 4.86
CA ILE A 135 6.19 -27.25 3.88
C ILE A 135 4.88 -27.36 4.64
N LEU A 136 4.08 -26.30 4.59
CA LEU A 136 2.76 -26.22 5.20
C LEU A 136 1.73 -25.94 4.12
N ALA A 137 0.75 -26.82 3.93
CA ALA A 137 -0.22 -26.63 2.87
C ALA A 137 -1.63 -27.11 3.21
N GLY A 138 -2.64 -26.40 2.70
CA GLY A 138 -4.00 -26.91 2.68
C GLY A 138 -4.65 -26.97 4.06
N THR A 139 -4.32 -26.07 5.00
CA THR A 139 -5.05 -26.04 6.28
C THR A 139 -6.51 -25.67 6.02
N GLN A 140 -7.43 -26.55 6.42
CA GLN A 140 -8.87 -26.45 6.19
C GLN A 140 -9.54 -25.60 7.28
N ALA A 141 -10.59 -24.87 6.91
CA ALA A 141 -11.46 -24.21 7.88
C ALA A 141 -12.18 -25.23 8.78
N THR A 142 -12.60 -24.80 9.96
CA THR A 142 -13.51 -25.56 10.85
C THR A 142 -14.92 -25.64 10.24
N PRO A 143 -15.81 -26.52 10.75
CA PRO A 143 -17.15 -26.70 10.17
C PRO A 143 -18.04 -25.47 10.20
N ASP A 144 -17.80 -24.52 11.10
CA ASP A 144 -18.43 -23.20 11.12
C ASP A 144 -17.86 -22.22 10.07
N GLY A 145 -16.93 -22.70 9.24
CA GLY A 145 -16.26 -21.96 8.18
C GLY A 145 -15.19 -21.00 8.66
N VAL A 146 -14.75 -21.07 9.93
CA VAL A 146 -13.73 -20.19 10.52
C VAL A 146 -12.36 -20.88 10.53
N GLY A 147 -11.28 -20.16 10.85
CA GLY A 147 -9.95 -20.75 11.03
C GLY A 147 -9.28 -21.12 9.71
N GLY A 148 -8.62 -22.29 9.68
CA GLY A 148 -7.86 -22.77 8.52
C GLY A 148 -6.53 -22.05 8.30
N LYS A 149 -5.96 -21.46 9.35
CA LYS A 149 -4.75 -20.65 9.24
C LYS A 149 -3.51 -21.52 9.08
N GLY A 150 -2.55 -21.06 8.29
CA GLY A 150 -1.28 -21.78 8.13
C GLY A 150 -0.49 -21.82 9.44
N VAL A 151 0.04 -20.68 9.84
CA VAL A 151 0.83 -20.50 11.07
C VAL A 151 0.19 -19.43 11.95
N GLN A 152 -0.01 -19.71 13.24
CA GLN A 152 -0.49 -18.73 14.20
C GLN A 152 0.34 -18.71 15.48
N ALA A 153 0.69 -17.51 15.93
CA ALA A 153 1.21 -17.24 17.27
C ALA A 153 0.27 -16.27 17.99
N GLN A 154 0.09 -16.44 19.30
CA GLN A 154 -0.74 -15.55 20.10
C GLN A 154 -0.32 -15.47 21.57
N LEU A 155 -0.89 -14.50 22.28
CA LEU A 155 -0.73 -14.34 23.74
C LEU A 155 0.73 -14.35 24.22
N GLY A 156 1.66 -13.74 23.48
CA GLY A 156 3.07 -13.65 23.86
C GLY A 156 3.96 -14.80 23.35
N ALA A 157 3.43 -15.72 22.54
CA ALA A 157 4.22 -16.78 21.93
C ALA A 157 5.14 -16.25 20.81
N THR A 158 6.23 -16.98 20.55
CA THR A 158 7.16 -16.69 19.46
C THR A 158 7.32 -17.87 18.51
N ILE A 159 7.20 -17.63 17.20
CA ILE A 159 7.56 -18.60 16.16
C ILE A 159 8.63 -18.00 15.25
N ARG A 160 9.71 -18.74 15.02
CA ARG A 160 10.76 -18.42 14.04
C ARG A 160 10.71 -19.41 12.89
N LEU A 161 10.59 -18.90 11.67
CA LEU A 161 10.53 -19.68 10.44
C LEU A 161 11.75 -19.36 9.57
N THR A 162 12.43 -20.39 9.08
CA THR A 162 13.51 -20.23 8.09
C THR A 162 13.26 -21.13 6.89
N ALA A 163 13.25 -20.56 5.68
CA ALA A 163 12.99 -21.29 4.43
C ALA A 163 11.66 -22.07 4.46
N ALA A 164 10.56 -21.36 4.74
CA ALA A 164 9.22 -21.96 4.82
C ALA A 164 8.44 -21.77 3.51
N ARG A 165 7.65 -22.78 3.13
CA ARG A 165 6.55 -22.64 2.15
C ARG A 165 5.22 -22.84 2.86
N ILE A 166 4.35 -21.85 2.77
CA ILE A 166 3.03 -21.81 3.41
C ILE A 166 2.00 -21.53 2.32
N SER A 167 1.21 -22.52 1.93
CA SER A 167 0.38 -22.40 0.72
C SER A 167 -1.05 -22.90 0.87
N ALA A 168 -1.99 -22.30 0.14
CA ALA A 168 -3.36 -22.79 0.02
C ALA A 168 -4.07 -23.03 1.37
N ASN A 169 -3.83 -22.14 2.34
CA ASN A 169 -4.53 -22.14 3.63
C ASN A 169 -5.78 -21.25 3.55
N HIS A 170 -6.69 -21.32 4.51
CA HIS A 170 -7.82 -20.40 4.60
C HIS A 170 -7.55 -19.26 5.60
N THR A 171 -8.24 -18.14 5.40
CA THR A 171 -8.26 -16.97 6.29
C THR A 171 -6.92 -16.22 6.35
N ASP A 172 -5.84 -16.84 6.86
CA ASP A 172 -4.50 -16.27 6.88
C ASP A 172 -3.43 -17.36 6.63
N GLY A 173 -2.43 -17.05 5.80
CA GLY A 173 -1.24 -17.89 5.69
C GLY A 173 -0.41 -17.85 6.98
N VAL A 174 -0.15 -16.64 7.49
CA VAL A 174 0.54 -16.39 8.75
C VAL A 174 -0.21 -15.36 9.56
N PHE A 175 -0.54 -15.65 10.82
CA PHE A 175 -1.29 -14.74 11.67
C PHE A 175 -0.61 -14.52 13.03
N THR A 176 -0.45 -13.27 13.44
CA THR A 176 -0.03 -12.92 14.81
C THR A 176 -1.05 -12.05 15.50
N ILE A 177 -1.30 -12.35 16.77
CA ILE A 177 -2.28 -11.62 17.57
C ILE A 177 -1.78 -11.40 18.99
N ASP A 178 -2.21 -10.31 19.59
CA ASP A 178 -1.85 -9.82 20.92
C ASP A 178 -0.46 -9.21 21.03
N SER A 179 -0.31 -8.35 22.02
CA SER A 179 0.96 -7.71 22.33
C SER A 179 1.99 -8.76 22.79
N SER A 180 3.27 -8.46 22.57
CA SER A 180 4.40 -9.36 22.87
C SER A 180 4.47 -10.66 22.06
N THR A 181 3.49 -10.93 21.19
CA THR A 181 3.55 -12.03 20.22
C THR A 181 4.44 -11.67 19.04
N LEU A 182 5.25 -12.63 18.58
CA LEU A 182 6.16 -12.46 17.45
C LEU A 182 6.11 -13.65 16.48
N ILE A 183 6.03 -13.35 15.19
CA ILE A 183 6.48 -14.26 14.13
C ILE A 183 7.63 -13.62 13.37
N ASP A 184 8.74 -14.34 13.26
CA ASP A 184 9.94 -13.93 12.51
C ASP A 184 10.18 -14.90 11.36
N ILE A 185 10.19 -14.41 10.12
CA ILE A 185 10.33 -15.21 8.91
C ILE A 185 11.55 -14.74 8.13
N HIS A 186 12.47 -15.68 7.90
CA HIS A 186 13.65 -15.47 7.09
C HIS A 186 13.71 -16.45 5.91
N GLY A 187 13.45 -15.93 4.71
CA GLY A 187 13.36 -16.73 3.49
C GLY A 187 12.07 -17.57 3.46
N GLY A 188 11.29 -17.42 2.40
CA GLY A 188 10.10 -18.26 2.23
C GLY A 188 9.10 -17.76 1.22
N VAL A 189 8.05 -18.55 1.04
CA VAL A 189 6.93 -18.25 0.17
C VAL A 189 5.64 -18.42 0.97
N ILE A 190 4.77 -17.41 0.91
CA ILE A 190 3.41 -17.48 1.42
C ILE A 190 2.47 -17.23 0.25
N ASP A 191 1.76 -18.26 -0.21
CA ASP A 191 1.03 -18.19 -1.47
C ASP A 191 -0.38 -18.80 -1.46
N GLY A 192 -1.29 -18.16 -2.19
CA GLY A 192 -2.60 -18.71 -2.47
C GLY A 192 -3.49 -18.88 -1.23
N THR A 193 -3.36 -18.02 -0.20
CA THR A 193 -4.30 -18.06 0.92
C THR A 193 -5.71 -17.74 0.42
N LEU A 194 -6.62 -18.67 0.69
CA LEU A 194 -8.02 -18.67 0.33
C LEU A 194 -8.85 -17.89 1.35
N PRO A 195 -9.99 -17.32 0.93
CA PRO A 195 -10.88 -16.64 1.86
C PRO A 195 -11.47 -17.61 2.89
N GLN A 196 -11.95 -17.04 3.99
CA GLN A 196 -12.72 -17.72 5.01
C GLN A 196 -14.06 -18.20 4.42
N PRO A 197 -14.38 -19.51 4.47
CA PRO A 197 -15.59 -20.04 3.82
C PRO A 197 -16.92 -19.47 4.33
N SER A 198 -17.00 -19.05 5.60
CA SER A 198 -18.26 -18.61 6.21
C SER A 198 -18.79 -17.28 5.64
N ASP A 199 -17.91 -16.39 5.19
CA ASP A 199 -18.29 -15.05 4.70
C ASP A 199 -17.47 -14.56 3.50
N ASN A 200 -16.60 -15.40 2.94
CA ASN A 200 -15.69 -15.09 1.82
C ASN A 200 -14.77 -13.87 2.06
N LYS A 201 -14.51 -13.53 3.33
CA LYS A 201 -13.57 -12.47 3.71
C LYS A 201 -12.19 -13.02 4.02
N PHE A 202 -11.24 -12.14 4.29
CA PHE A 202 -9.85 -12.47 4.60
C PHE A 202 -9.18 -13.15 3.39
N GLY A 203 -8.32 -14.13 3.66
CA GLY A 203 -7.43 -14.74 2.67
C GLY A 203 -6.07 -14.06 2.65
N HIS A 204 -5.65 -13.49 3.78
CA HIS A 204 -4.41 -12.73 3.83
C HIS A 204 -3.19 -13.63 3.66
N GLY A 205 -2.17 -13.14 2.96
CA GLY A 205 -0.86 -13.80 3.00
C GLY A 205 -0.34 -13.82 4.45
N ALA A 206 -0.20 -12.64 5.03
CA ALA A 206 0.20 -12.50 6.42
C ALA A 206 -0.60 -11.40 7.14
N GLY A 207 -1.20 -11.72 8.29
CA GLY A 207 -1.90 -10.79 9.20
C GLY A 207 -1.20 -10.53 10.56
N SER A 208 -1.35 -9.32 11.12
CA SER A 208 -1.01 -9.01 12.54
C SER A 208 -2.01 -8.06 13.16
N ASN A 209 -2.53 -8.40 14.35
CA ASN A 209 -3.49 -7.57 15.08
C ASN A 209 -3.12 -7.37 16.55
N TYR A 210 -3.78 -6.41 17.20
CA TYR A 210 -3.75 -6.19 18.65
C TYR A 210 -2.35 -6.01 19.25
N GLY A 211 -1.47 -5.26 18.57
CA GLY A 211 -0.11 -5.00 19.05
C GLY A 211 0.93 -6.08 18.73
N ALA A 212 0.54 -7.13 18.01
CA ALA A 212 1.45 -8.20 17.61
C ALA A 212 2.52 -7.71 16.61
N LYS A 213 3.68 -8.38 16.62
CA LYS A 213 4.83 -8.02 15.79
C LYS A 213 5.12 -9.09 14.75
N ARG A 214 5.57 -8.64 13.56
CA ARG A 214 6.12 -9.52 12.53
C ARG A 214 7.37 -8.95 11.91
N ASN A 215 8.34 -9.84 11.71
CA ASN A 215 9.56 -9.57 10.96
C ASN A 215 9.56 -10.42 9.70
N LEU A 216 9.67 -9.80 8.53
CA LEU A 216 9.66 -10.48 7.23
C LEU A 216 10.95 -10.15 6.47
N ARG A 217 11.79 -11.14 6.20
CA ARG A 217 13.07 -10.96 5.50
C ARG A 217 13.18 -11.93 4.33
N ALA A 218 13.40 -11.40 3.12
CA ALA A 218 13.53 -12.21 1.90
C ALA A 218 12.32 -13.14 1.67
N VAL A 219 11.10 -12.61 1.85
CA VAL A 219 9.84 -13.36 1.72
C VAL A 219 9.11 -12.95 0.45
N ARG A 220 8.56 -13.93 -0.29
CA ARG A 220 7.58 -13.68 -1.34
C ARG A 220 6.17 -13.99 -0.81
N ILE A 221 5.24 -13.06 -1.02
CA ILE A 221 3.85 -13.18 -0.62
C ILE A 221 2.99 -13.00 -1.88
N SER A 222 2.37 -14.07 -2.37
CA SER A 222 1.84 -14.09 -3.74
C SER A 222 0.44 -14.69 -3.86
N GLY A 223 -0.39 -14.15 -4.74
CA GLY A 223 -1.66 -14.81 -5.12
C GLY A 223 -2.66 -14.96 -3.97
N ASN A 224 -2.56 -14.14 -2.93
CA ASN A 224 -3.47 -14.14 -1.78
C ASN A 224 -4.74 -13.34 -2.11
N VAL A 225 -5.77 -13.48 -1.27
CA VAL A 225 -7.03 -12.76 -1.42
C VAL A 225 -7.09 -11.61 -0.41
N GLU A 226 -7.72 -10.51 -0.80
CA GLU A 226 -7.95 -9.31 0.04
C GLU A 226 -6.69 -8.51 0.38
N ALA A 227 -5.67 -9.11 1.01
CA ALA A 227 -4.40 -8.48 1.31
C ALA A 227 -3.20 -9.43 1.24
N GLY A 228 -2.08 -9.00 0.65
CA GLY A 228 -0.81 -9.73 0.78
C GLY A 228 -0.30 -9.66 2.22
N VAL A 229 -0.14 -8.45 2.75
CA VAL A 229 0.16 -8.19 4.17
C VAL A 229 -0.91 -7.29 4.76
N HIS A 230 -1.52 -7.71 5.87
CA HIS A 230 -2.47 -6.90 6.63
C HIS A 230 -1.95 -6.64 8.05
N SER A 231 -2.02 -5.39 8.54
CA SER A 231 -1.80 -5.06 9.94
C SER A 231 -2.89 -4.13 10.47
N GLY A 232 -3.61 -4.59 11.49
CA GLY A 232 -4.66 -3.84 12.17
C GLY A 232 -4.39 -3.65 13.67
N GLN A 233 -5.16 -2.77 14.30
CA GLN A 233 -5.25 -2.60 15.76
C GLN A 233 -3.88 -2.57 16.47
N ASN A 234 -3.05 -1.58 16.14
CA ASN A 234 -1.69 -1.41 16.67
C ASN A 234 -0.66 -2.48 16.28
N GLY A 235 -0.95 -3.34 15.30
CA GLY A 235 0.02 -4.32 14.79
C GLY A 235 1.28 -3.66 14.21
N GLN A 236 2.38 -4.40 14.20
CA GLN A 236 3.69 -3.88 13.76
C GLN A 236 4.35 -4.83 12.77
N VAL A 237 4.84 -4.27 11.67
CA VAL A 237 5.55 -5.02 10.62
C VAL A 237 6.89 -4.35 10.32
N ASP A 238 8.00 -5.07 10.46
CA ASP A 238 9.31 -4.73 9.89
C ASP A 238 9.62 -5.72 8.77
N ALA A 239 9.75 -5.20 7.54
CA ALA A 239 9.91 -6.01 6.35
C ALA A 239 11.08 -5.53 5.49
N SER A 240 11.93 -6.45 5.04
CA SER A 240 13.03 -6.16 4.13
C SER A 240 13.23 -7.22 3.05
N GLY A 241 13.53 -6.79 1.82
CA GLY A 241 13.71 -7.73 0.71
C GLY A 241 12.43 -8.51 0.37
N VAL A 242 11.26 -7.88 0.51
CA VAL A 242 9.95 -8.55 0.34
C VAL A 242 9.38 -8.27 -1.04
N LEU A 243 8.86 -9.32 -1.68
CA LEU A 243 8.00 -9.21 -2.86
C LEU A 243 6.56 -9.53 -2.45
N VAL A 244 5.64 -8.58 -2.66
CA VAL A 244 4.20 -8.82 -2.51
C VAL A 244 3.53 -8.65 -3.87
N ASP A 245 3.02 -9.74 -4.43
CA ASP A 245 2.54 -9.76 -5.80
C ASP A 245 1.22 -10.48 -6.02
N ALA A 246 0.49 -10.06 -7.06
CA ALA A 246 -0.72 -10.73 -7.54
C ALA A 246 -1.81 -10.92 -6.46
N THR A 247 -1.93 -9.99 -5.51
CA THR A 247 -3.04 -10.04 -4.54
C THR A 247 -4.36 -9.80 -5.27
N SER A 248 -5.27 -10.76 -5.16
CA SER A 248 -6.56 -10.76 -5.83
C SER A 248 -7.62 -10.05 -5.00
N SER A 249 -8.63 -9.50 -5.66
CA SER A 249 -9.73 -8.83 -4.97
C SER A 249 -10.52 -9.79 -4.10
N SER A 250 -11.08 -9.27 -3.00
CA SER A 250 -11.93 -10.06 -2.09
C SER A 250 -13.03 -10.76 -2.87
N ALA A 251 -13.20 -12.06 -2.60
CA ALA A 251 -14.26 -12.85 -3.21
C ALA A 251 -15.66 -12.39 -2.77
N ALA A 252 -15.79 -11.77 -1.60
CA ALA A 252 -17.08 -11.33 -1.07
C ALA A 252 -17.71 -10.16 -1.84
N ASN A 253 -16.89 -9.21 -2.33
CA ASN A 253 -17.42 -8.00 -2.95
C ASN A 253 -16.54 -7.39 -4.06
N GLY A 254 -15.39 -7.97 -4.37
CA GLY A 254 -14.48 -7.47 -5.41
C GLY A 254 -13.79 -6.13 -5.10
N THR A 255 -13.96 -5.57 -3.90
CA THR A 255 -13.47 -4.21 -3.56
C THR A 255 -12.07 -4.14 -2.96
N GLN A 256 -11.52 -5.28 -2.54
CA GLN A 256 -10.19 -5.36 -1.92
C GLN A 256 -9.12 -5.81 -2.93
N GLY A 257 -7.99 -6.33 -2.45
CA GLY A 257 -6.90 -6.89 -3.26
C GLY A 257 -5.55 -6.21 -3.04
N VAL A 258 -5.36 -5.63 -1.87
CA VAL A 258 -4.26 -4.73 -1.54
C VAL A 258 -2.95 -5.50 -1.41
N GLY A 259 -1.84 -4.97 -1.94
CA GLY A 259 -0.52 -5.54 -1.63
C GLY A 259 -0.25 -5.52 -0.12
N ILE A 260 -0.18 -4.34 0.48
CA ILE A 260 -0.03 -4.16 1.93
C ILE A 260 -1.09 -3.20 2.49
N ALA A 261 -1.82 -3.60 3.53
CA ALA A 261 -2.81 -2.79 4.25
C ALA A 261 -2.37 -2.53 5.70
N ILE A 262 -2.27 -1.25 6.09
CA ILE A 262 -1.88 -0.80 7.44
C ILE A 262 -2.97 0.09 8.02
N GLU A 263 -3.59 -0.34 9.11
CA GLU A 263 -4.82 0.27 9.62
C GLU A 263 -4.85 0.36 11.15
N PHE A 264 -5.70 1.25 11.67
CA PHE A 264 -6.03 1.37 13.10
C PHE A 264 -4.78 1.47 14.01
N ALA A 265 -4.00 2.53 13.82
CA ALA A 265 -2.78 2.81 14.57
C ALA A 265 -1.65 1.78 14.42
N SER A 266 -1.70 0.95 13.38
CA SER A 266 -0.61 0.02 13.04
C SER A 266 0.60 0.72 12.45
N SER A 267 1.73 0.02 12.44
CA SER A 267 2.98 0.55 11.87
C SER A 267 3.67 -0.41 10.90
N LEU A 268 4.27 0.18 9.85
CA LEU A 268 5.07 -0.53 8.86
C LEU A 268 6.41 0.18 8.66
N LYS A 269 7.47 -0.61 8.68
CA LYS A 269 8.78 -0.25 8.12
C LYS A 269 9.09 -1.22 6.99
N LEU A 270 9.27 -0.68 5.78
CA LEU A 270 9.51 -1.48 4.58
C LEU A 270 10.76 -0.99 3.86
N VAL A 271 11.70 -1.89 3.60
CA VAL A 271 13.00 -1.58 2.99
C VAL A 271 13.29 -2.52 1.82
N ALA A 272 13.73 -1.99 0.68
CA ALA A 272 14.16 -2.78 -0.47
C ALA A 272 13.08 -3.81 -0.88
N ALA A 273 11.89 -3.33 -1.19
CA ALA A 273 10.72 -4.17 -1.45
C ALA A 273 10.06 -3.84 -2.78
N ARG A 274 9.28 -4.80 -3.29
CA ARG A 274 8.46 -4.61 -4.49
C ARG A 274 7.01 -5.03 -4.25
N LEU A 275 6.07 -4.17 -4.59
CA LEU A 275 4.63 -4.43 -4.57
C LEU A 275 4.14 -4.42 -6.02
N SER A 276 3.81 -5.58 -6.60
CA SER A 276 3.58 -5.67 -8.05
C SER A 276 2.30 -6.40 -8.42
N GLY A 277 1.54 -5.88 -9.39
CA GLY A 277 0.36 -6.59 -9.94
C GLY A 277 -0.75 -6.83 -8.92
N ASN A 278 -0.80 -6.05 -7.83
CA ASN A 278 -1.87 -6.11 -6.84
C ASN A 278 -3.10 -5.36 -7.36
N ARG A 279 -4.28 -5.64 -6.82
CA ARG A 279 -5.53 -4.95 -7.20
C ARG A 279 -5.88 -3.85 -6.19
N PHE A 280 -6.70 -2.90 -6.60
CA PHE A 280 -7.18 -1.78 -5.77
C PHE A 280 -6.07 -0.82 -5.28
N ALA A 281 -5.08 -1.28 -4.49
CA ALA A 281 -3.92 -0.50 -4.09
C ALA A 281 -2.65 -1.37 -3.91
N GLY A 282 -1.48 -0.84 -4.26
CA GLY A 282 -0.20 -1.45 -3.91
C GLY A 282 0.03 -1.40 -2.39
N LEU A 283 -0.09 -0.21 -1.81
CA LEU A 283 -0.07 0.05 -0.37
C LEU A 283 -1.29 0.88 0.03
N ARG A 284 -2.05 0.41 1.02
CA ARG A 284 -3.12 1.14 1.69
C ARG A 284 -2.74 1.46 3.13
N VAL A 285 -2.84 2.73 3.51
CA VAL A 285 -2.64 3.20 4.88
C VAL A 285 -3.88 3.96 5.32
N MET A 286 -4.53 3.51 6.39
CA MET A 286 -5.77 4.11 6.86
C MET A 286 -5.77 4.40 8.34
N HIS A 287 -6.62 5.36 8.71
CA HIS A 287 -6.94 5.77 10.07
C HIS A 287 -5.82 6.52 10.79
N ALA A 288 -6.23 7.40 11.69
CA ALA A 288 -5.33 8.18 12.53
C ALA A 288 -4.43 7.27 13.37
N GLY A 289 -3.19 7.72 13.57
CA GLY A 289 -2.17 6.99 14.34
C GLY A 289 -1.39 5.96 13.53
N SER A 290 -1.88 5.53 12.36
CA SER A 290 -1.16 4.60 11.48
C SER A 290 0.09 5.26 10.91
N LYS A 291 1.23 4.55 10.92
CA LYS A 291 2.54 5.09 10.53
C LYS A 291 3.27 4.18 9.57
N VAL A 292 3.70 4.72 8.44
CA VAL A 292 4.48 3.96 7.45
C VAL A 292 5.77 4.68 7.12
N LYS A 293 6.87 3.91 7.05
CA LYS A 293 8.18 4.33 6.55
C LYS A 293 8.63 3.40 5.43
N LEU A 294 8.81 3.94 4.24
CA LEU A 294 9.29 3.21 3.06
C LEU A 294 10.68 3.70 2.67
N ARG A 295 11.57 2.76 2.34
CA ARG A 295 12.88 3.06 1.75
C ARG A 295 13.20 2.11 0.61
N ASP A 296 13.58 2.63 -0.55
CA ASP A 296 13.98 1.84 -1.72
C ASP A 296 12.86 0.87 -2.16
N VAL A 297 11.63 1.37 -2.26
CA VAL A 297 10.44 0.56 -2.56
C VAL A 297 9.95 0.84 -3.98
N LEU A 298 9.71 -0.22 -4.75
CA LEU A 298 9.00 -0.16 -6.02
C LEU A 298 7.54 -0.59 -5.82
N VAL A 299 6.60 0.24 -6.24
CA VAL A 299 5.19 -0.14 -6.39
C VAL A 299 4.83 -0.03 -7.86
N ASP A 300 4.50 -1.17 -8.48
CA ASP A 300 4.30 -1.21 -9.92
C ASP A 300 3.12 -2.05 -10.39
N GLY A 301 2.50 -1.66 -11.50
CA GLY A 301 1.48 -2.47 -12.14
C GLY A 301 0.23 -2.69 -11.28
N THR A 302 -0.10 -1.76 -10.37
CA THR A 302 -1.31 -1.91 -9.55
C THR A 302 -2.53 -1.80 -10.45
N LEU A 303 -3.38 -2.82 -10.42
CA LEU A 303 -4.55 -2.98 -11.26
C LEU A 303 -5.81 -2.44 -10.56
N GLY A 304 -6.82 -2.12 -11.36
CA GLY A 304 -8.18 -1.85 -10.88
C GLY A 304 -8.76 -2.99 -10.02
N ARG A 305 -9.67 -2.61 -9.11
CA ARG A 305 -10.38 -3.57 -8.26
C ARG A 305 -11.26 -4.50 -9.10
N GLY A 306 -11.47 -5.72 -8.63
CA GLY A 306 -12.23 -6.74 -9.36
C GLY A 306 -13.70 -6.38 -9.61
N LEU A 307 -14.29 -5.54 -8.77
CA LEU A 307 -15.71 -5.16 -8.88
C LEU A 307 -16.06 -4.38 -10.17
N ASP A 308 -15.26 -3.36 -10.50
CA ASP A 308 -15.59 -2.39 -11.55
C ASP A 308 -14.35 -1.86 -12.29
N GLY A 309 -13.16 -2.38 -11.99
CA GLY A 309 -11.90 -1.87 -12.53
C GLY A 309 -11.46 -0.52 -11.97
N ALA A 310 -12.20 0.11 -11.05
CA ALA A 310 -11.80 1.39 -10.47
C ALA A 310 -10.57 1.25 -9.55
N PHE A 311 -9.93 2.38 -9.23
CA PHE A 311 -8.70 2.47 -8.44
C PHE A 311 -7.51 1.76 -9.11
N GLY A 312 -6.69 1.02 -8.37
CA GLY A 312 -5.36 0.60 -8.82
C GLY A 312 -4.33 1.70 -8.59
N VAL A 313 -4.29 2.15 -7.33
CA VAL A 313 -3.40 3.21 -6.85
C VAL A 313 -2.09 2.62 -6.36
N GLY A 314 -0.96 3.25 -6.64
CA GLY A 314 0.32 2.82 -6.03
C GLY A 314 0.26 2.89 -4.50
N ILE A 315 0.08 4.09 -3.95
CA ILE A 315 -0.05 4.35 -2.51
C ILE A 315 -1.34 5.10 -2.21
N LEU A 316 -2.20 4.54 -1.36
CA LEU A 316 -3.41 5.19 -0.85
C LEU A 316 -3.26 5.47 0.65
N ALA A 317 -3.37 6.74 1.04
CA ALA A 317 -3.34 7.21 2.43
C ALA A 317 -4.63 7.96 2.75
N ALA A 318 -5.40 7.49 3.75
CA ALA A 318 -6.71 8.06 4.05
C ALA A 318 -7.03 8.12 5.54
N LEU A 319 -7.75 9.15 5.97
CA LEU A 319 -8.31 9.29 7.32
C LEU A 319 -7.26 9.47 8.44
N GLY A 320 -6.23 10.28 8.23
CA GLY A 320 -5.28 10.67 9.28
C GLY A 320 -3.94 9.92 9.42
N PRO A 321 -3.48 9.03 8.51
CA PRO A 321 -2.21 8.33 8.68
C PRO A 321 -1.00 9.21 8.36
N LYS A 322 0.19 8.76 8.75
CA LYS A 322 1.46 9.40 8.39
C LYS A 322 2.32 8.46 7.55
N VAL A 323 2.67 8.87 6.34
CA VAL A 323 3.45 8.08 5.39
C VAL A 323 4.73 8.83 5.04
N HIS A 324 5.89 8.20 5.27
CA HIS A 324 7.20 8.73 4.92
C HIS A 324 7.81 7.88 3.81
N LEU A 325 8.22 8.53 2.72
CA LEU A 325 8.75 7.92 1.50
C LEU A 325 10.19 8.38 1.28
N ASN A 326 11.13 7.46 1.06
CA ASN A 326 12.50 7.78 0.69
C ASN A 326 12.97 6.86 -0.44
N GLY A 327 13.27 7.42 -1.61
CA GLY A 327 13.70 6.63 -2.77
C GLY A 327 12.62 5.63 -3.24
N VAL A 328 11.36 6.07 -3.24
CA VAL A 328 10.22 5.26 -3.66
C VAL A 328 9.94 5.50 -5.15
N ARG A 329 9.65 4.43 -5.90
CA ARG A 329 9.20 4.49 -7.28
C ARG A 329 7.77 3.95 -7.42
N LEU A 330 6.90 4.73 -8.05
CA LEU A 330 5.50 4.37 -8.33
C LEU A 330 5.35 4.29 -9.86
N SER A 331 5.23 3.09 -10.41
CA SER A 331 5.32 2.89 -11.85
C SER A 331 4.11 2.15 -12.42
N ALA A 332 3.62 2.52 -13.61
CA ALA A 332 2.60 1.73 -14.32
C ALA A 332 1.37 1.37 -13.47
N ASN A 333 0.94 2.25 -12.56
CA ASN A 333 -0.29 2.06 -11.79
C ASN A 333 -1.51 2.45 -12.63
N HIS A 334 -2.69 1.93 -12.30
CA HIS A 334 -3.90 2.05 -13.14
C HIS A 334 -4.60 3.41 -13.10
N VAL A 335 -4.53 4.12 -11.97
CA VAL A 335 -5.23 5.40 -11.78
C VAL A 335 -4.29 6.51 -11.35
N CYS A 336 -3.55 6.31 -10.25
CA CYS A 336 -2.60 7.30 -9.76
C CYS A 336 -1.42 6.63 -9.05
N GLY A 337 -0.30 7.36 -8.98
CA GLY A 337 0.85 6.94 -8.20
C GLY A 337 0.54 7.00 -6.71
N ALA A 338 0.22 8.20 -6.21
CA ALA A 338 -0.11 8.43 -4.80
C ALA A 338 -1.46 9.14 -4.65
N PHE A 339 -2.27 8.71 -3.68
CA PHE A 339 -3.56 9.28 -3.31
C PHE A 339 -3.58 9.56 -1.82
N ALA A 340 -3.81 10.82 -1.43
CA ALA A 340 -3.96 11.25 -0.05
C ALA A 340 -5.36 11.84 0.16
N THR A 341 -6.07 11.44 1.22
CA THR A 341 -7.34 12.07 1.56
C THR A 341 -7.62 12.18 3.05
N GLY A 342 -8.43 13.17 3.42
CA GLY A 342 -8.96 13.35 4.76
C GLY A 342 -8.00 14.09 5.69
N THR A 343 -8.59 14.85 6.61
CA THR A 343 -7.88 15.67 7.59
C THR A 343 -6.87 14.87 8.41
N GLY A 344 -5.68 15.44 8.59
CA GLY A 344 -4.60 14.87 9.39
C GLY A 344 -3.75 13.82 8.65
N THR A 345 -4.14 13.45 7.42
CA THR A 345 -3.32 12.60 6.55
C THR A 345 -2.06 13.36 6.15
N VAL A 346 -0.89 12.74 6.30
CA VAL A 346 0.40 13.33 5.91
C VAL A 346 1.14 12.37 4.98
N ILE A 347 1.58 12.87 3.83
CA ILE A 347 2.56 12.22 2.97
C ILE A 347 3.80 13.10 2.90
N ASP A 348 4.93 12.57 3.37
CA ASP A 348 6.24 13.23 3.30
C ASP A 348 7.19 12.37 2.47
N GLY A 349 7.59 12.86 1.30
CA GLY A 349 8.38 12.11 0.32
C GLY A 349 9.64 12.82 -0.12
N SER A 350 10.76 12.08 -0.13
CA SER A 350 12.02 12.50 -0.73
C SER A 350 12.51 11.53 -1.81
N GLY A 351 12.94 12.08 -2.94
CA GLY A 351 13.40 11.27 -4.08
C GLY A 351 12.32 10.34 -4.65
N LEU A 352 11.07 10.83 -4.70
CA LEU A 352 9.93 10.09 -5.24
C LEU A 352 9.97 10.12 -6.77
N LEU A 353 9.93 8.95 -7.43
CA LEU A 353 9.73 8.84 -8.87
C LEU A 353 8.33 8.30 -9.17
N ILE A 354 7.55 9.01 -9.98
CA ILE A 354 6.27 8.52 -10.50
C ILE A 354 6.34 8.48 -12.02
N ASP A 355 6.17 7.29 -12.60
CA ASP A 355 6.33 7.11 -14.04
C ASP A 355 5.36 6.15 -14.68
N SER A 356 4.98 6.43 -15.92
CA SER A 356 4.19 5.51 -16.75
C SER A 356 2.85 5.10 -16.14
N THR A 357 2.32 5.83 -15.15
CA THR A 357 1.01 5.55 -14.54
C THR A 357 -0.04 5.69 -15.62
N THR A 358 -0.71 4.58 -15.93
CA THR A 358 -1.73 4.57 -16.97
C THR A 358 -3.01 5.18 -16.45
N VAL A 359 -3.86 5.59 -17.39
CA VAL A 359 -5.22 6.03 -17.12
C VAL A 359 -6.16 5.18 -17.94
N THR A 360 -7.23 4.70 -17.33
CA THR A 360 -8.36 4.09 -18.05
C THR A 360 -9.43 5.13 -18.30
N ALA A 361 -9.98 5.13 -19.52
CA ALA A 361 -11.10 5.97 -19.89
C ALA A 361 -12.25 5.81 -18.86
N GLY A 362 -12.71 6.93 -18.29
CA GLY A 362 -13.78 6.95 -17.29
C GLY A 362 -13.30 7.07 -15.83
N ALA A 363 -11.99 6.98 -15.56
CA ALA A 363 -11.49 7.33 -14.23
C ALA A 363 -11.65 8.85 -14.00
N LEU A 364 -12.37 9.23 -12.95
CA LEU A 364 -12.57 10.64 -12.56
C LEU A 364 -11.30 11.31 -12.01
N MET A 365 -10.22 10.55 -11.81
CA MET A 365 -8.99 11.02 -11.16
C MET A 365 -7.79 10.70 -12.05
N LEU A 366 -7.24 11.70 -12.73
CA LEU A 366 -6.18 11.54 -13.72
C LEU A 366 -4.93 12.31 -13.28
N THR A 367 -4.18 11.79 -12.30
CA THR A 367 -3.00 12.51 -11.82
C THR A 367 -1.96 11.57 -11.21
N SER A 368 -0.71 11.99 -11.19
CA SER A 368 0.38 11.23 -10.59
C SER A 368 0.30 11.27 -9.06
N VAL A 369 -0.04 12.44 -8.49
CA VAL A 369 -0.29 12.63 -7.06
C VAL A 369 -1.64 13.32 -6.88
N PHE A 370 -2.57 12.67 -6.18
CA PHE A 370 -3.88 13.24 -5.88
C PHE A 370 -4.06 13.48 -4.39
N SER A 371 -4.55 14.66 -4.03
CA SER A 371 -4.72 15.12 -2.66
C SER A 371 -6.14 15.68 -2.49
N VAL A 372 -6.95 15.09 -1.61
CA VAL A 372 -8.36 15.46 -1.46
C VAL A 372 -8.73 15.72 -0.01
N ASP A 373 -9.35 16.86 0.29
CA ASP A 373 -9.99 17.15 1.59
C ASP A 373 -9.06 17.12 2.81
N GLY A 374 -8.10 18.04 2.88
CA GLY A 374 -7.33 18.36 4.09
C GLY A 374 -6.02 17.61 4.38
N PRO A 375 -5.40 16.82 3.47
CA PRO A 375 -4.08 16.25 3.74
C PRO A 375 -2.94 17.31 3.69
N ASP A 376 -1.81 16.99 4.31
CA ASP A 376 -0.53 17.71 4.21
C ASP A 376 0.44 16.88 3.37
N VAL A 377 0.66 17.29 2.12
CA VAL A 377 1.54 16.59 1.17
C VAL A 377 2.82 17.40 0.98
N ARG A 378 3.96 16.77 1.28
CA ARG A 378 5.29 17.37 1.22
C ARG A 378 6.18 16.51 0.34
N LEU A 379 6.70 17.08 -0.74
CA LEU A 379 7.52 16.38 -1.72
C LEU A 379 8.83 17.14 -1.94
N THR A 380 9.96 16.46 -1.80
CA THR A 380 11.30 17.02 -2.04
C THR A 380 12.04 16.19 -3.09
N GLY A 381 12.50 16.82 -4.17
CA GLY A 381 13.20 16.14 -5.26
C GLY A 381 12.34 15.11 -5.97
N ALA A 382 11.04 15.35 -6.07
CA ALA A 382 10.12 14.44 -6.77
C ALA A 382 10.32 14.56 -8.28
N ARG A 383 10.21 13.43 -8.98
CA ARG A 383 10.27 13.36 -10.44
C ARG A 383 9.03 12.68 -10.98
N ILE A 384 8.32 13.35 -11.89
CA ILE A 384 7.08 12.87 -12.48
C ILE A 384 7.27 12.89 -14.00
N VAL A 385 7.28 11.71 -14.62
CA VAL A 385 7.65 11.57 -16.04
C VAL A 385 6.79 10.55 -16.75
N ASN A 386 6.53 10.76 -18.04
CA ASN A 386 5.83 9.78 -18.90
C ASN A 386 4.43 9.39 -18.40
N ASN A 387 3.80 10.20 -17.55
CA ASN A 387 2.41 9.99 -17.17
C ASN A 387 1.54 10.68 -18.24
N PRO A 388 0.51 9.99 -18.78
CA PRO A 388 -0.40 10.54 -19.78
C PRO A 388 -1.33 11.61 -19.19
N SER A 389 -1.42 11.67 -17.86
CA SER A 389 -2.23 12.61 -17.10
C SER A 389 -1.36 13.45 -16.17
N GLY A 390 -1.89 14.59 -15.72
CA GLY A 390 -1.16 15.64 -15.00
C GLY A 390 -0.30 15.21 -13.81
N GLY A 391 0.51 16.15 -13.34
CA GLY A 391 1.49 15.94 -12.28
C GLY A 391 0.86 15.79 -10.91
N ILE A 392 0.54 16.91 -10.27
CA ILE A 392 0.01 16.94 -8.90
C ILE A 392 -1.34 17.65 -8.94
N TYR A 393 -2.37 17.05 -8.36
CA TYR A 393 -3.68 17.67 -8.20
C TYR A 393 -4.13 17.67 -6.73
N ALA A 394 -4.48 18.83 -6.20
CA ALA A 394 -5.03 19.00 -4.87
C ALA A 394 -6.41 19.65 -4.93
N VAL A 395 -7.41 19.06 -4.28
CA VAL A 395 -8.79 19.58 -4.31
C VAL A 395 -9.53 19.40 -2.98
N GLY A 396 -10.48 20.27 -2.70
CA GLY A 396 -11.56 20.00 -1.74
C GLY A 396 -11.65 21.00 -0.59
N PRO A 397 -12.87 21.20 -0.04
CA PRO A 397 -13.22 22.33 0.84
C PRO A 397 -12.41 22.45 2.13
N ASN A 398 -11.74 21.38 2.54
CA ASN A 398 -10.89 21.40 3.72
C ASN A 398 -9.48 21.89 3.38
N ALA A 399 -8.92 22.71 4.27
CA ALA A 399 -7.60 23.30 4.17
C ALA A 399 -6.49 22.25 3.97
N SER A 400 -6.24 21.88 2.72
CA SER A 400 -5.10 21.05 2.32
C SER A 400 -3.83 21.91 2.32
N ARG A 401 -2.68 21.29 2.57
CA ARG A 401 -1.36 21.91 2.39
C ARG A 401 -0.56 21.10 1.38
N LEU A 402 -0.04 21.78 0.38
CA LEU A 402 0.85 21.19 -0.61
C LEU A 402 2.18 21.93 -0.62
N THR A 403 3.28 21.23 -0.34
CA THR A 403 4.64 21.78 -0.39
C THR A 403 5.48 20.90 -1.31
N VAL A 404 6.02 21.49 -2.38
CA VAL A 404 6.77 20.79 -3.42
C VAL A 404 8.08 21.51 -3.67
N HIS A 405 9.19 20.90 -3.31
CA HIS A 405 10.53 21.44 -3.48
C HIS A 405 11.31 20.60 -4.51
N GLY A 406 11.80 21.20 -5.57
CA GLY A 406 12.64 20.50 -6.55
C GLY A 406 11.88 19.46 -7.40
N LEU A 407 10.65 19.76 -7.83
CA LEU A 407 9.93 18.89 -8.76
C LEU A 407 10.59 18.89 -10.14
N ASP A 408 10.85 17.73 -10.74
CA ASP A 408 11.14 17.57 -12.17
C ASP A 408 9.94 16.91 -12.86
N PHE A 409 9.08 17.73 -13.45
CA PHE A 409 7.91 17.27 -14.21
C PHE A 409 8.20 17.31 -15.71
N ILE A 410 7.96 16.19 -16.38
CA ILE A 410 8.00 16.07 -17.84
C ILE A 410 6.67 15.47 -18.28
N GLY A 411 5.78 16.33 -18.76
CA GLY A 411 4.52 15.93 -19.36
C GLY A 411 4.77 15.05 -20.59
N LYS A 412 3.92 14.06 -20.77
CA LYS A 412 3.88 13.29 -22.02
C LYS A 412 2.81 13.94 -22.89
N PRO A 413 3.13 14.39 -24.12
CA PRO A 413 2.10 14.77 -25.07
C PRO A 413 1.13 13.59 -25.21
N SER A 414 -0.09 13.74 -24.72
CA SER A 414 -1.08 12.68 -24.70
C SER A 414 -2.32 13.14 -25.44
N ASP A 415 -3.06 12.17 -25.99
CA ASP A 415 -4.40 12.37 -26.54
C ASP A 415 -5.46 12.49 -25.43
N PHE A 416 -5.06 12.36 -24.17
CA PHE A 416 -5.95 12.12 -23.03
C PHE A 416 -6.22 13.39 -22.23
N GLY A 417 -7.10 14.21 -22.77
CA GLY A 417 -7.99 15.09 -21.99
C GLY A 417 -7.38 16.34 -21.34
N PRO A 418 -8.23 17.19 -20.76
CA PRO A 418 -7.92 18.58 -20.42
C PRO A 418 -7.10 18.79 -19.13
N PHE A 419 -6.49 17.73 -18.58
CA PHE A 419 -5.92 17.72 -17.22
C PHE A 419 -4.41 17.53 -17.18
N ASP A 420 -3.70 17.80 -18.27
CA ASP A 420 -2.23 17.82 -18.26
C ASP A 420 -1.70 19.13 -17.65
N VAL A 421 -1.86 19.22 -16.34
CA VAL A 421 -1.35 20.32 -15.51
C VAL A 421 -0.21 19.80 -14.64
N GLY A 422 0.90 20.53 -14.58
CA GLY A 422 2.03 20.17 -13.71
C GLY A 422 1.63 20.16 -12.23
N VAL A 423 1.07 21.27 -11.74
CA VAL A 423 0.48 21.40 -10.40
C VAL A 423 -0.87 22.09 -10.48
N GLN A 424 -1.95 21.40 -10.13
CA GLN A 424 -3.30 21.95 -10.09
C GLN A 424 -3.82 21.94 -8.65
N VAL A 425 -4.46 23.03 -8.26
CA VAL A 425 -5.05 23.21 -6.94
C VAL A 425 -6.44 23.81 -7.13
N ASP A 426 -7.44 23.25 -6.46
CA ASP A 426 -8.83 23.69 -6.58
C ASP A 426 -9.59 23.61 -5.23
N GLY A 427 -10.59 24.48 -5.05
CA GLY A 427 -11.61 24.37 -4.02
C GLY A 427 -11.19 24.52 -2.55
N GLY A 428 -10.72 25.69 -2.11
CA GLY A 428 -10.55 25.98 -0.67
C GLY A 428 -9.26 25.47 -0.02
N VAL A 429 -8.26 25.12 -0.84
CA VAL A 429 -6.93 24.74 -0.38
C VAL A 429 -6.22 25.93 0.26
N ALA A 430 -5.80 25.77 1.51
CA ALA A 430 -5.31 26.89 2.31
C ALA A 430 -3.94 27.41 1.88
N ARG A 431 -3.04 26.52 1.42
CA ARG A 431 -1.68 26.94 1.01
C ARG A 431 -0.98 25.95 0.09
N VAL A 432 -0.40 26.48 -0.98
CA VAL A 432 0.42 25.74 -1.93
C VAL A 432 1.75 26.44 -2.11
N GLU A 433 2.85 25.69 -2.05
CA GLU A 433 4.20 26.21 -2.25
C GLU A 433 4.99 25.28 -3.17
N VAL A 434 5.39 25.81 -4.33
CA VAL A 434 6.21 25.12 -5.33
C VAL A 434 7.52 25.89 -5.48
N VAL A 435 8.64 25.26 -5.13
CA VAL A 435 9.95 25.92 -5.04
C VAL A 435 10.99 25.12 -5.82
N GLY A 436 11.91 25.78 -6.53
CA GLY A 436 13.06 25.12 -7.13
C GLY A 436 12.71 24.12 -8.24
N SER A 437 11.53 24.24 -8.86
CA SER A 437 10.95 23.18 -9.69
C SER A 437 11.18 23.41 -11.19
N ARG A 438 11.25 22.33 -11.96
CA ARG A 438 11.36 22.29 -13.42
C ARG A 438 10.10 21.62 -13.98
N ILE A 439 9.31 22.36 -14.73
CA ILE A 439 8.06 21.86 -15.32
C ILE A 439 8.16 21.99 -16.84
N ARG A 440 8.00 20.87 -17.56
CA ARG A 440 8.20 20.79 -19.00
C ARG A 440 7.05 20.07 -19.69
N HIS A 441 6.71 20.51 -20.90
CA HIS A 441 5.73 19.84 -21.76
C HIS A 441 4.35 19.64 -21.12
N ALA A 442 3.92 20.56 -20.27
CA ALA A 442 2.53 20.59 -19.82
C ALA A 442 1.64 21.12 -20.96
N GLN A 443 0.57 20.42 -21.31
CA GLN A 443 -0.34 20.84 -22.39
C GLN A 443 -1.38 21.89 -21.95
N SER A 444 -1.78 21.89 -20.67
CA SER A 444 -2.83 22.80 -20.19
C SER A 444 -2.25 23.96 -19.40
N ALA A 445 -1.55 23.68 -18.31
CA ALA A 445 -0.86 24.71 -17.54
C ALA A 445 0.31 24.09 -16.78
N ALA A 446 1.36 24.85 -16.51
CA ALA A 446 2.38 24.37 -15.61
C ALA A 446 1.90 24.40 -14.16
N ALA A 447 1.19 25.47 -13.78
CA ALA A 447 0.57 25.61 -12.46
C ALA A 447 -0.81 26.29 -12.55
N SER A 448 -1.79 25.77 -11.82
CA SER A 448 -3.13 26.35 -11.70
C SER A 448 -3.56 26.39 -10.24
N PHE A 449 -3.98 27.56 -9.77
CA PHE A 449 -4.41 27.83 -8.40
C PHE A 449 -5.85 28.37 -8.42
N GLY A 450 -6.81 27.57 -7.96
CA GLY A 450 -8.21 27.97 -7.70
C GLY A 450 -8.43 28.20 -6.20
N ASP A 451 -9.08 29.31 -5.84
CA ASP A 451 -9.54 29.63 -4.47
C ASP A 451 -8.51 29.33 -3.36
N SER A 452 -7.24 29.66 -3.62
CA SER A 452 -6.11 29.26 -2.76
C SER A 452 -5.05 30.35 -2.63
N VAL A 453 -4.17 30.18 -1.65
CA VAL A 453 -2.93 30.98 -1.52
C VAL A 453 -1.77 30.15 -2.06
N GLY A 454 -1.24 30.55 -3.22
CA GLY A 454 -0.17 29.86 -3.93
C GLY A 454 1.13 30.65 -3.95
N ALA A 455 2.25 29.94 -3.92
CA ALA A 455 3.57 30.50 -4.20
C ALA A 455 4.33 29.59 -5.19
N LEU A 456 4.87 30.18 -6.24
CA LEU A 456 5.78 29.57 -7.19
C LEU A 456 7.11 30.34 -7.15
N ARG A 457 8.18 29.69 -6.70
CA ARG A 457 9.47 30.34 -6.49
C ARG A 457 10.62 29.58 -7.11
N ASP A 458 11.64 30.31 -7.56
CA ASP A 458 12.93 29.75 -8.01
C ASP A 458 12.75 28.62 -9.05
N SER A 459 11.74 28.73 -9.90
CA SER A 459 11.30 27.65 -10.79
C SER A 459 11.54 27.97 -12.26
N VAL A 460 11.61 26.92 -13.07
CA VAL A 460 11.79 27.00 -14.53
C VAL A 460 10.65 26.25 -15.19
N ILE A 461 9.88 26.96 -16.01
CA ILE A 461 8.80 26.41 -16.80
C ILE A 461 9.15 26.62 -18.26
N ILE A 462 9.25 25.53 -19.02
CA ILE A 462 9.58 25.58 -20.45
C ILE A 462 8.63 24.69 -21.26
N ASP A 463 8.43 25.05 -22.53
CA ASP A 463 7.74 24.23 -23.54
C ASP A 463 6.30 23.84 -23.15
N THR A 464 5.56 24.75 -22.51
CA THR A 464 4.11 24.58 -22.31
C THR A 464 3.41 24.82 -23.64
N LEU A 465 2.57 23.86 -24.07
CA LEU A 465 1.89 23.91 -25.38
C LEU A 465 0.53 24.58 -25.24
N GLU A 466 0.00 25.17 -26.33
CA GLU A 466 -1.40 25.62 -26.36
C GLU A 466 -2.33 24.41 -26.47
N GLY A 467 -3.00 24.04 -25.38
CA GLY A 467 -4.10 23.09 -25.40
C GLY A 467 -5.40 23.73 -25.92
N GLU A 468 -6.22 23.00 -26.68
CA GLU A 468 -7.52 23.53 -27.15
C GLU A 468 -8.65 23.51 -26.08
N HIS A 469 -8.35 23.16 -24.83
CA HIS A 469 -9.37 22.67 -23.90
C HIS A 469 -10.03 23.72 -22.99
N ILE A 470 -11.37 23.74 -23.01
CA ILE A 470 -12.23 24.60 -22.17
C ILE A 470 -12.47 23.88 -20.84
N MET A 471 -12.17 24.52 -19.70
CA MET A 471 -12.81 24.12 -18.45
C MET A 471 -14.28 24.53 -18.54
N TYR A 472 -15.16 23.54 -18.49
CA TYR A 472 -16.59 23.80 -18.34
C TYR A 472 -16.80 24.34 -16.93
N ASP A 473 -17.08 25.64 -16.83
CA ASP A 473 -17.73 26.23 -15.69
C ASP A 473 -19.13 25.63 -15.61
N ASN A 474 -19.23 24.47 -14.97
CA ASN A 474 -20.50 23.81 -14.73
C ASN A 474 -21.28 24.67 -13.73
N GLU A 475 -22.05 25.63 -14.28
CA GLU A 475 -23.40 26.07 -13.83
C GLU A 475 -23.70 27.59 -13.79
N LEU A 476 -22.79 28.55 -14.04
CA LEU A 476 -23.15 29.97 -13.75
C LEU A 476 -22.85 31.09 -14.75
N ASN A 477 -22.56 30.85 -16.04
CA ASN A 477 -22.74 31.94 -17.03
C ASN A 477 -22.77 31.54 -18.51
N PRO A 478 -23.84 31.83 -19.28
CA PRO A 478 -23.87 31.67 -20.74
C PRO A 478 -23.24 32.86 -21.50
N ILE A 479 -22.44 33.73 -20.86
CA ILE A 479 -21.76 34.82 -21.55
C ILE A 479 -20.49 34.28 -22.22
N GLY A 480 -20.51 34.20 -23.55
CA GLY A 480 -19.53 33.53 -24.43
C GLY A 480 -18.08 34.06 -24.44
N LYS A 481 -17.39 34.02 -23.30
CA LYS A 481 -15.94 34.26 -23.16
C LYS A 481 -15.36 33.37 -22.05
N SER A 482 -15.36 32.05 -22.26
CA SER A 482 -14.75 31.10 -21.31
C SER A 482 -13.23 31.24 -21.32
N VAL A 483 -12.64 31.60 -20.18
CA VAL A 483 -11.20 31.51 -19.94
C VAL A 483 -10.83 30.03 -19.82
N LYS A 484 -9.94 29.56 -20.68
CA LYS A 484 -9.43 28.19 -20.68
C LYS A 484 -8.20 28.10 -19.78
N LEU A 485 -7.95 26.96 -19.12
CA LEU A 485 -6.69 26.77 -18.38
C LEU A 485 -5.47 26.87 -19.32
N SER A 486 -5.64 26.42 -20.56
CA SER A 486 -4.63 26.54 -21.63
C SER A 486 -4.31 27.97 -22.06
N ASP A 487 -5.05 28.96 -21.56
CA ASP A 487 -4.75 30.36 -21.82
C ASP A 487 -3.56 30.87 -20.98
N GLY A 488 -3.05 30.11 -20.00
CA GLY A 488 -1.98 30.56 -19.10
C GLY A 488 -1.01 29.46 -18.67
N ILE A 489 0.28 29.77 -18.63
CA ILE A 489 1.30 28.86 -18.05
C ILE A 489 1.13 28.79 -16.52
N VAL A 490 0.89 29.93 -15.88
CA VAL A 490 0.48 30.05 -14.48
C VAL A 490 -0.90 30.70 -14.41
N VAL A 491 -1.88 30.00 -13.82
CA VAL A 491 -3.27 30.49 -13.72
C VAL A 491 -3.67 30.68 -12.27
N GLY A 492 -4.14 31.89 -11.91
CA GLY A 492 -4.77 32.18 -10.63
C GLY A 492 -6.25 32.50 -10.81
N LEU A 493 -7.13 31.57 -10.46
CA LEU A 493 -8.59 31.75 -10.51
C LEU A 493 -9.08 32.05 -9.09
N TRP A 494 -9.42 33.31 -8.83
CA TRP A 494 -9.84 33.80 -7.50
C TRP A 494 -8.82 33.51 -6.38
N ALA A 495 -7.56 33.27 -6.77
CA ALA A 495 -6.46 32.91 -5.89
C ALA A 495 -5.54 34.09 -5.59
N GLN A 496 -4.77 33.99 -4.50
CA GLN A 496 -3.63 34.86 -4.23
C GLN A 496 -2.35 34.10 -4.60
N VAL A 497 -1.72 34.49 -5.71
CA VAL A 497 -0.54 33.79 -6.25
C VAL A 497 0.68 34.70 -6.18
N GLU A 498 1.75 34.23 -5.56
CA GLU A 498 3.08 34.84 -5.70
C GLU A 498 3.91 34.03 -6.70
N VAL A 499 4.51 34.69 -7.68
CA VAL A 499 5.53 34.13 -8.57
C VAL A 499 6.82 34.92 -8.34
N ALA A 500 7.90 34.25 -7.94
CA ALA A 500 9.17 34.90 -7.64
C ALA A 500 10.36 34.17 -8.25
N ASN A 501 11.37 34.90 -8.75
CA ASN A 501 12.62 34.34 -9.29
C ASN A 501 12.40 33.19 -10.28
N THR A 502 11.36 33.29 -11.10
CA THR A 502 10.90 32.19 -11.96
C THR A 502 11.10 32.54 -13.42
N VAL A 503 11.50 31.55 -14.22
CA VAL A 503 11.58 31.66 -15.67
C VAL A 503 10.38 30.93 -16.27
N ILE A 504 9.62 31.63 -17.09
CA ILE A 504 8.43 31.14 -17.78
C ILE A 504 8.67 31.31 -19.27
N PHE A 505 8.74 30.21 -20.00
CA PHE A 505 8.86 30.19 -21.45
C PHE A 505 7.92 29.16 -22.06
N GLY A 506 7.11 29.54 -23.04
CA GLY A 506 6.21 28.57 -23.67
C GLY A 506 5.22 29.22 -24.63
N GLN A 507 4.48 28.39 -25.35
CA GLN A 507 3.58 28.80 -26.42
C GLN A 507 2.13 29.01 -25.95
N ALA A 508 1.89 29.04 -24.63
CA ALA A 508 0.57 29.36 -24.12
C ALA A 508 0.19 30.83 -24.44
N ARG A 509 -1.11 31.14 -24.37
CA ARG A 509 -1.59 32.50 -24.68
C ARG A 509 -1.08 33.56 -23.73
N ALA A 510 -0.88 33.22 -22.47
CA ALA A 510 -0.27 34.09 -21.47
C ALA A 510 0.79 33.33 -20.67
N GLY A 511 1.89 33.99 -20.32
CA GLY A 511 2.82 33.47 -19.32
C GLY A 511 2.17 33.39 -17.95
N VAL A 512 1.55 34.48 -17.49
CA VAL A 512 0.77 34.51 -16.24
C VAL A 512 -0.62 35.07 -16.47
N LEU A 513 -1.64 34.35 -16.01
CA LEU A 513 -3.04 34.72 -16.08
C LEU A 513 -3.64 34.81 -14.68
N ALA A 514 -4.21 35.96 -14.31
CA ALA A 514 -4.97 36.12 -13.07
C ALA A 514 -6.41 36.55 -13.35
N LYS A 515 -7.38 35.76 -12.90
CA LYS A 515 -8.82 36.01 -13.04
C LYS A 515 -9.45 36.14 -11.66
N GLY A 516 -9.99 37.32 -11.34
CA GLY A 516 -10.72 37.54 -10.08
C GLY A 516 -9.91 37.44 -8.77
N GLY A 517 -8.60 37.21 -8.84
CA GLY A 517 -7.68 37.08 -7.69
C GLY A 517 -6.54 38.11 -7.70
N GLN A 518 -5.48 37.86 -6.95
CA GLN A 518 -4.28 38.70 -6.92
C GLN A 518 -3.05 37.90 -7.34
N ALA A 519 -2.30 38.38 -8.33
CA ALA A 519 -0.99 37.87 -8.69
C ALA A 519 0.12 38.87 -8.28
N THR A 520 1.17 38.38 -7.64
CA THR A 520 2.36 39.15 -7.28
C THR A 520 3.57 38.56 -7.98
N LEU A 521 4.19 39.30 -8.90
CA LEU A 521 5.33 38.86 -9.70
C LEU A 521 6.61 39.58 -9.24
N LYS A 522 7.64 38.82 -8.89
CA LYS A 522 8.92 39.34 -8.38
C LYS A 522 10.08 38.72 -9.17
N SER A 523 10.97 39.52 -9.75
CA SER A 523 12.18 39.02 -10.42
C SER A 523 11.88 37.87 -11.41
N THR A 524 10.80 37.99 -12.19
CA THR A 524 10.27 36.91 -13.04
C THR A 524 10.52 37.23 -14.50
N LEU A 525 11.03 36.25 -15.23
CA LEU A 525 11.32 36.31 -16.66
C LEU A 525 10.22 35.59 -17.43
N ILE A 526 9.53 36.27 -18.35
CA ILE A 526 8.40 35.70 -19.11
C ILE A 526 8.62 35.90 -20.61
N GLY A 527 8.56 34.83 -21.41
CA GLY A 527 8.72 34.92 -22.86
C GLY A 527 8.13 33.80 -23.71
N GLY A 528 8.16 33.99 -25.03
CA GLY A 528 7.75 33.01 -26.05
C GLY A 528 6.24 32.87 -26.25
N GLY A 529 5.43 33.60 -25.48
CA GLY A 529 3.97 33.53 -25.52
C GLY A 529 3.33 34.66 -26.33
N TYR A 530 2.01 34.59 -26.52
CA TYR A 530 1.28 35.71 -27.12
C TYR A 530 1.24 36.91 -26.16
N LEU A 531 0.92 36.65 -24.89
CA LEU A 531 0.93 37.62 -23.79
C LEU A 531 2.01 37.25 -22.76
N GLY A 532 2.72 38.24 -22.25
CA GLY A 532 3.49 38.10 -21.03
C GLY A 532 2.57 37.87 -19.82
N THR A 533 1.73 38.85 -19.50
CA THR A 533 0.72 38.75 -18.43
C THR A 533 -0.68 39.14 -18.91
N ALA A 534 -1.70 38.50 -18.32
CA ALA A 534 -3.11 38.77 -18.60
C ALA A 534 -3.92 38.88 -17.30
N LEU A 535 -4.72 39.94 -17.19
CA LEU A 535 -5.66 40.14 -16.10
C LEU A 535 -7.10 40.12 -16.62
N VAL A 536 -7.95 39.33 -15.96
CA VAL A 536 -9.36 39.17 -16.33
C VAL A 536 -10.25 39.49 -15.14
N GLY A 537 -11.16 40.46 -15.31
CA GLY A 537 -12.11 40.86 -14.27
C GLY A 537 -11.42 41.62 -13.14
N SER A 538 -11.83 41.38 -11.89
CA SER A 538 -11.30 42.09 -10.70
C SER A 538 -9.88 41.70 -10.29
N GLY A 539 -9.07 41.17 -11.22
CA GLY A 539 -7.72 40.71 -10.96
C GLY A 539 -6.77 41.86 -10.59
N LYS A 540 -5.93 41.67 -9.57
CA LYS A 540 -4.86 42.61 -9.21
C LYS A 540 -3.49 42.04 -9.55
N LEU A 541 -2.63 42.86 -10.15
CA LEU A 541 -1.24 42.51 -10.45
C LEU A 541 -0.29 43.45 -9.72
N ILE A 542 0.68 42.87 -9.02
CA ILE A 542 1.76 43.60 -8.36
C ILE A 542 3.07 43.11 -8.95
N GLU A 543 3.87 44.00 -9.52
CA GLU A 543 5.07 43.63 -10.24
C GLU A 543 6.29 44.36 -9.68
N SER A 544 7.40 43.63 -9.51
CA SER A 544 8.70 44.21 -9.20
C SER A 544 9.80 43.38 -9.86
N GLY A 545 10.60 43.99 -10.75
CA GLY A 545 11.70 43.29 -11.43
C GLY A 545 11.25 42.28 -12.50
N LEU A 546 10.18 42.58 -13.23
CA LEU A 546 9.70 41.72 -14.31
C LEU A 546 10.51 41.98 -15.61
N LEU A 547 10.90 40.92 -16.32
CA LEU A 547 11.51 41.03 -17.65
C LEU A 547 10.66 40.25 -18.65
N PHE A 548 10.32 40.89 -19.77
CA PHE A 548 9.68 40.24 -20.89
C PHE A 548 10.68 40.06 -22.03
N PHE A 549 10.58 38.94 -22.74
CA PHE A 549 11.32 38.73 -23.97
C PHE A 549 10.46 37.93 -24.95
N ASP A 550 10.51 38.26 -26.24
CA ASP A 550 9.86 37.47 -27.29
C ASP A 550 8.36 37.18 -27.04
N ASN A 551 7.63 38.14 -26.47
CA ASN A 551 6.16 38.10 -26.40
C ASN A 551 5.58 39.03 -27.47
N GLN A 552 4.44 38.67 -28.06
CA GLN A 552 3.75 39.56 -29.01
C GLN A 552 3.18 40.81 -28.32
N SER A 553 2.70 40.64 -27.09
CA SER A 553 2.36 41.73 -26.18
C SER A 553 2.77 41.38 -24.75
N ASN A 554 3.19 42.38 -23.98
CA ASN A 554 3.62 42.15 -22.61
C ASN A 554 2.47 42.09 -21.61
N HIS A 555 1.39 42.84 -21.86
CA HIS A 555 0.27 42.98 -20.93
C HIS A 555 -1.09 43.02 -21.64
N SER A 556 -2.11 42.46 -21.01
CA SER A 556 -3.52 42.66 -21.38
C SER A 556 -4.39 42.91 -20.15
N ARG A 557 -5.27 43.92 -20.22
CA ARG A 557 -6.28 44.24 -19.20
C ARG A 557 -7.65 44.40 -19.84
N ASP A 558 -8.65 43.73 -19.27
CA ASP A 558 -10.09 44.09 -19.32
C ASP A 558 -10.87 44.17 -20.65
N ASN A 559 -10.52 43.42 -21.70
CA ASN A 559 -11.41 43.30 -22.89
C ASN A 559 -11.74 41.87 -23.36
N GLY A 560 -11.62 40.91 -22.43
CA GLY A 560 -11.63 39.48 -22.75
C GLY A 560 -10.31 39.08 -23.41
N LEU A 561 -9.95 37.80 -23.29
CA LEU A 561 -8.88 37.19 -24.08
C LEU A 561 -9.33 37.08 -25.55
N TYR A 562 -9.66 38.21 -26.20
CA TYR A 562 -9.90 38.23 -27.64
C TYR A 562 -8.56 38.32 -28.34
N VAL A 563 -7.90 37.17 -28.43
CA VAL A 563 -6.72 36.97 -29.26
C VAL A 563 -7.25 36.51 -30.63
N PRO A 564 -6.97 37.20 -31.74
CA PRO A 564 -7.22 36.61 -33.06
C PRO A 564 -6.51 35.25 -33.12
N LYS A 565 -7.17 34.23 -33.69
CA LYS A 565 -6.62 32.87 -33.89
C LYS A 565 -5.12 32.97 -34.18
N ALA A 566 -4.28 32.33 -33.35
CA ALA A 566 -2.82 32.51 -33.39
C ALA A 566 -2.33 32.51 -34.85
N PRO A 567 -1.52 33.50 -35.29
CA PRO A 567 -0.91 33.43 -36.60
C PRO A 567 -0.14 32.10 -36.70
N SER A 568 -0.24 31.44 -37.85
CA SER A 568 0.38 30.14 -38.14
C SER A 568 1.81 30.10 -37.57
N PRO A 569 2.23 29.02 -36.89
CA PRO A 569 3.49 28.98 -36.15
C PRO A 569 4.64 29.46 -37.03
N VAL A 570 5.26 30.56 -36.63
CA VAL A 570 6.52 31.02 -37.25
C VAL A 570 7.55 29.96 -36.88
N PRO A 571 8.20 29.28 -37.85
CA PRO A 571 9.25 28.32 -37.54
C PRO A 571 10.32 29.02 -36.71
N PRO A 572 10.85 28.39 -35.65
CA PRO A 572 11.95 28.97 -34.89
C PRO A 572 13.11 29.21 -35.84
N GLN A 573 13.42 30.48 -36.12
CA GLN A 573 14.71 30.85 -36.67
C GLN A 573 15.67 30.93 -35.49
N LEU A 574 16.52 29.90 -35.38
CA LEU A 574 17.70 29.90 -34.52
C LEU A 574 18.77 30.84 -35.08
#